data_AF-A0A7X2V052-F1
#
_entry.id   AF-A0A7X2V052-F1
#
_cell.length_a   1.000
_cell.length_b   1.000
_cell.length_c   1.000
_cell.angle_alpha   90.00
_cell.angle_beta   90.00
_cell.angle_gamma   90.00
#
_symmetry.space_group_name_H-M   'P 1'
#
loop_
_entity.id
_entity.type
_entity.pdbx_description
1 polymer ?
#
loop_
_entity_poly.entity_id
_entity_poly.type
_entity_poly.pdbx_seq_one_letter_code
_entity_poly.pdbx_strand_id
1 'polypeptide(L)'
;LGEIEAKLARHEAVKETVVLAREDVPGDKRLVAYVTSPQAVDIDALRRHLQTQLPDYMIPAAYVHLDALPLTPNGKLDRKALPVPDLESVITRGYEAP
;
A
#
# COMPACT_ATOMS: atom_id res chain seq x y z
N LEU A 1 0.68 7.84 -8.71
CA LEU A 1 1.11 6.73 -7.82
C LEU A 1 2.59 6.86 -7.47
N GLY A 2 3.46 7.12 -8.45
CA GLY A 2 4.90 7.33 -8.22
C GLY A 2 5.28 8.33 -7.14
N GLU A 3 4.50 9.39 -6.93
CA GLU A 3 4.73 10.31 -5.82
C GLU A 3 4.54 9.66 -4.44
N ILE A 4 3.48 8.86 -4.26
CA ILE A 4 3.20 8.14 -3.02
C ILE A 4 4.31 7.13 -2.76
N GLU A 5 4.71 6.38 -3.80
CA GLU A 5 5.84 5.44 -3.75
C GLU A 5 7.13 6.15 -3.33
N ALA A 6 7.44 7.30 -3.93
CA ALA A 6 8.64 8.07 -3.61
C ALA A 6 8.64 8.59 -2.17
N LYS A 7 7.48 8.86 -1.57
CA LYS A 7 7.36 9.25 -0.15
C LYS A 7 7.49 8.05 0.78
N LEU A 8 6.84 6.93 0.46
CA LEU A 8 6.95 5.68 1.22
C LEU A 8 8.39 5.15 1.23
N ALA A 9 9.07 5.16 0.08
CA ALA A 9 10.46 4.69 -0.05
C ALA A 9 11.48 5.53 0.77
N ARG A 10 11.08 6.70 1.30
CA ARG A 10 11.90 7.51 2.20
C ARG A 10 11.73 7.16 3.68
N HIS A 11 10.74 6.34 4.01
CA HIS A 11 10.52 5.90 5.39
C HIS A 11 11.52 4.78 5.72
N GLU A 12 12.19 4.87 6.86
CA GLU A 12 13.29 3.96 7.24
C GLU A 12 12.90 2.48 7.29
N ALA A 13 11.65 2.20 7.67
CA ALA A 13 11.11 0.84 7.72
C ALA A 13 10.80 0.25 6.33
N VAL A 14 10.77 1.04 5.25
CA VAL A 14 10.38 0.57 3.91
C VAL A 14 11.63 0.24 3.11
N LYS A 15 11.72 -1.00 2.62
CA LYS A 15 12.78 -1.45 1.71
C LYS A 15 12.39 -1.24 0.25
N GLU A 16 11.22 -1.74 -0.15
CA GLU A 16 10.64 -1.52 -1.47
C GLU A 16 9.15 -1.22 -1.32
N THR A 17 8.59 -0.50 -2.29
CA THR A 17 7.16 -0.20 -2.30
C THR A 17 6.62 -0.08 -3.71
N VAL A 18 5.37 -0.48 -3.89
CA VAL A 18 4.57 -0.18 -5.07
C VAL A 18 3.16 0.21 -4.63
N VAL A 19 2.58 1.21 -5.27
CA VAL A 19 1.22 1.67 -5.01
C VAL A 19 0.39 1.46 -6.27
N LEU A 20 -0.78 0.87 -6.10
CA LEU A 20 -1.72 0.56 -7.18
C LEU A 20 -3.10 1.12 -6.85
N ALA A 21 -3.83 1.57 -7.87
CA ALA A 21 -5.28 1.65 -7.76
C ALA A 21 -5.85 0.26 -8.07
N ARG A 22 -6.52 -0.36 -7.10
CA ARG A 22 -7.20 -1.64 -7.26
C ARG A 22 -8.71 -1.45 -7.24
N GLU A 23 -9.39 -2.29 -8.01
CA GLU A 23 -10.84 -2.43 -8.06
C GLU A 23 -11.15 -3.92 -7.89
N ASP A 24 -10.98 -4.42 -6.67
CA ASP A 24 -11.22 -5.83 -6.36
C ASP A 24 -12.73 -6.15 -6.27
N VAL A 25 -13.55 -5.12 -5.99
CA VAL A 25 -15.01 -5.15 -6.07
C VAL A 25 -15.46 -4.12 -7.10
N PRO A 26 -16.36 -4.45 -8.04
CA PRO A 26 -16.83 -3.49 -9.05
C PRO A 26 -17.35 -2.19 -8.44
N GLY A 27 -16.79 -1.06 -8.87
CA GLY A 27 -17.14 0.27 -8.36
C GLY A 27 -16.36 0.72 -7.12
N ASP A 28 -15.63 -0.16 -6.43
CA ASP A 28 -14.81 0.18 -5.27
C ASP A 28 -13.33 0.31 -5.68
N LYS A 29 -12.97 1.50 -6.15
CA LYS A 29 -11.58 1.84 -6.48
C LYS A 29 -10.85 2.41 -5.27
N ARG A 30 -9.77 1.75 -4.88
CA ARG A 30 -8.93 2.16 -3.75
C ARG A 30 -7.45 2.09 -4.05
N LEU A 31 -6.70 2.98 -3.41
CA LEU A 31 -5.25 2.95 -3.42
C LEU A 31 -4.75 1.91 -2.43
N VAL A 32 -3.89 1.00 -2.88
CA VAL A 32 -3.28 -0.06 -2.08
C VAL A 32 -1.77 0.07 -2.19
N ALA A 33 -1.09 0.16 -1.05
CA ALA A 33 0.36 0.21 -0.97
C ALA A 33 0.90 -1.17 -0.57
N TYR A 34 1.73 -1.74 -1.41
CA TYR A 34 2.51 -2.93 -1.08
C TYR A 34 3.88 -2.47 -0.62
N VAL A 35 4.32 -2.97 0.53
CA VAL A 35 5.59 -2.57 1.14
C VAL A 35 6.37 -3.82 1.51
N THR A 36 7.67 -3.81 1.25
CA THR A 36 8.60 -4.81 1.80
C THR A 36 9.41 -4.18 2.91
N SER A 37 9.73 -4.98 3.92
CA SER A 37 10.52 -4.56 5.06
C SER A 37 11.18 -5.78 5.69
N PRO A 38 12.42 -5.66 6.20
CA PRO A 38 13.08 -6.73 6.95
C PRO A 38 12.40 -7.02 8.30
N GLN A 39 11.55 -6.13 8.80
CA GLN A 39 10.85 -6.25 10.08
C GLN A 39 9.36 -5.92 9.93
N ALA A 40 8.57 -6.26 10.94
CA ALA A 40 7.17 -5.85 10.99
C ALA A 40 7.04 -4.33 10.84
N VAL A 41 6.14 -3.90 9.95
CA VAL A 41 5.91 -2.48 9.64
C VAL A 41 4.73 -1.98 10.43
N ASP A 42 4.91 -0.85 11.12
CA ASP A 42 3.80 -0.10 11.68
C ASP A 42 3.08 0.67 10.56
N ILE A 43 1.90 0.16 10.18
CA ILE A 43 1.09 0.75 9.11
C ILE A 43 0.59 2.16 9.49
N ASP A 44 0.26 2.40 10.76
CA ASP A 44 -0.16 3.71 11.23
C ASP A 44 0.97 4.74 11.11
N ALA A 45 2.21 4.33 11.37
CA ALA A 45 3.39 5.17 11.16
C ALA A 45 3.56 5.54 9.68
N LEU A 46 3.45 4.57 8.76
CA LEU A 46 3.52 4.84 7.31
C LEU A 46 2.42 5.78 6.84
N ARG A 47 1.19 5.59 7.33
CA ARG A 47 0.05 6.44 7.01
C ARG A 47 0.30 7.88 7.46
N ARG A 48 0.70 8.08 8.73
CA ARG A 48 0.99 9.40 9.29
C ARG A 48 2.12 10.08 8.51
N HIS A 49 3.18 9.34 8.16
CA HIS A 49 4.28 9.85 7.34
C HIS A 49 3.81 10.38 5.98
N LEU A 50 2.83 9.73 5.35
CA LEU A 50 2.26 10.25 4.10
C LEU A 50 1.34 11.45 4.34
N GLN A 51 0.53 11.44 5.40
CA GLN A 51 -0.40 12.53 5.71
C GLN A 51 0.30 13.87 6.01
N THR A 52 1.53 13.86 6.51
CA THR A 52 2.30 15.10 6.71
C THR A 52 2.83 15.71 5.41
N GLN A 53 2.78 14.98 4.30
CA GLN A 53 3.43 15.35 3.04
C GLN A 53 2.48 15.38 1.84
N LEU A 54 1.35 14.70 1.91
CA LEU A 54 0.40 14.50 0.83
C LEU A 54 -1.03 14.77 1.32
N PRO A 55 -1.92 15.23 0.45
CA PRO A 55 -3.33 15.41 0.78
C PRO A 55 -4.04 14.07 1.03
N ASP A 56 -5.12 14.09 1.83
CA ASP A 56 -5.81 12.89 2.32
C ASP A 56 -6.32 11.94 1.22
N TYR A 57 -6.65 12.45 0.04
CA TYR A 57 -7.12 11.62 -1.09
C TYR A 57 -6.00 10.83 -1.77
N MET A 58 -4.72 11.15 -1.50
CA MET A 58 -3.56 10.40 -1.99
C MET A 58 -3.09 9.33 -1.00
N ILE A 59 -3.69 9.28 0.17
CA ILE A 59 -3.31 8.32 1.21
C ILE A 59 -3.91 6.95 0.85
N PRO A 60 -3.08 5.89 0.74
CA PRO A 60 -3.56 4.54 0.52
C PRO A 60 -4.62 4.12 1.55
N ALA A 61 -5.66 3.45 1.08
CA ALA A 61 -6.72 2.91 1.93
C ALA A 61 -6.32 1.58 2.59
N ALA A 62 -5.34 0.87 1.99
CA ALA A 62 -4.83 -0.39 2.50
C ALA A 62 -3.32 -0.48 2.31
N TYR A 63 -2.67 -1.21 3.22
CA TYR A 63 -1.23 -1.46 3.20
C TYR A 63 -1.00 -2.95 3.38
N VAL A 64 -0.22 -3.54 2.49
CA VAL A 64 0.09 -4.97 2.51
C VAL A 64 1.59 -5.13 2.68
N HIS A 65 2.00 -5.74 3.79
CA HIS A 65 3.39 -6.10 4.00
C HIS A 65 3.69 -7.41 3.26
N LEU A 66 4.79 -7.42 2.53
CA LEU A 66 5.29 -8.57 1.79
C LEU A 66 6.75 -8.81 2.17
N ASP A 67 7.17 -10.08 2.20
CA ASP A 67 8.59 -10.42 2.33
C ASP A 67 9.39 -9.93 1.11
N ALA A 68 8.80 -10.03 -0.09
CA ALA A 68 9.37 -9.56 -1.34
C ALA A 68 8.26 -9.20 -2.35
N LEU A 69 8.57 -8.29 -3.27
CA LEU A 69 7.67 -8.00 -4.39
C LEU A 69 7.67 -9.18 -5.38
N PRO A 70 6.51 -9.65 -5.85
CA PRO A 70 6.44 -10.70 -6.85
C PRO A 70 6.96 -10.15 -8.19
N LEU A 71 7.90 -10.87 -8.79
CA LEU A 71 8.48 -10.50 -10.08
C LEU A 71 8.16 -11.58 -11.12
N THR A 72 7.89 -11.14 -12.33
CA THR A 72 7.88 -11.98 -13.54
C THR A 72 9.28 -12.57 -13.80
N PRO A 73 9.41 -13.62 -14.64
CA PRO A 73 10.71 -14.17 -15.02
C PRO A 73 11.70 -13.15 -15.62
N ASN A 74 11.18 -12.03 -16.15
CA ASN A 74 11.98 -10.94 -16.70
C ASN A 74 12.37 -9.87 -15.66
N GLY A 75 12.13 -10.12 -14.37
CA GLY A 75 12.46 -9.18 -13.28
C GLY A 75 11.53 -7.97 -13.15
N LYS A 76 10.44 -7.91 -13.93
CA LYS A 76 9.42 -6.86 -13.79
C LYS A 76 8.39 -7.25 -12.73
N LEU A 77 7.82 -6.27 -12.03
CA LEU A 77 6.73 -6.49 -11.08
C LEU A 77 5.57 -7.27 -11.71
N ASP A 78 5.20 -8.40 -11.10
CA ASP A 78 4.01 -9.16 -11.44
C ASP A 78 2.81 -8.64 -10.64
N ARG A 79 2.12 -7.67 -11.24
CA ARG A 79 0.94 -7.04 -10.61
C ARG A 79 -0.22 -8.02 -10.39
N LYS A 80 -0.29 -9.12 -11.13
CA LYS A 80 -1.36 -10.12 -11.00
C LYS A 80 -1.12 -11.06 -9.82
N ALA A 81 0.15 -11.25 -9.46
CA ALA A 81 0.55 -12.05 -8.30
C ALA A 81 0.46 -11.26 -6.97
N LEU A 82 0.18 -9.96 -7.01
CA LEU A 82 0.02 -9.17 -5.78
C LEU A 82 -1.28 -9.55 -5.06
N PRO A 83 -1.21 -9.93 -3.78
CA PRO A 83 -2.37 -10.36 -3.02
C PRO A 83 -3.41 -9.25 -2.88
N VAL A 84 -4.67 -9.65 -2.77
CA VAL A 84 -5.76 -8.74 -2.43
C VAL A 84 -5.56 -8.31 -0.97
N PRO A 85 -5.69 -7.01 -0.62
CA PRO A 85 -5.62 -6.61 0.78
C PRO A 85 -6.80 -7.18 1.56
N ASP A 86 -6.52 -8.01 2.56
CA ASP A 86 -7.51 -8.52 3.50
C ASP A 86 -7.91 -7.45 4.53
N LEU A 87 -8.98 -7.69 5.29
CA LEU A 87 -9.49 -6.76 6.32
C LEU A 87 -8.42 -6.33 7.34
N GLU A 88 -7.42 -7.16 7.63
CA GLU A 88 -6.29 -6.80 8.49
C GLU A 88 -5.29 -5.83 7.82
N SER A 89 -5.19 -5.86 6.49
CA SER A 89 -4.41 -4.91 5.68
C SER A 89 -5.16 -3.59 5.42
N VAL A 90 -6.48 -3.60 5.62
CA VAL A 90 -7.32 -2.42 5.60
C VAL A 90 -7.32 -1.84 7.01
N ILE A 91 -6.56 -0.76 7.24
CA ILE A 91 -6.92 0.12 8.36
C ILE A 91 -8.29 0.67 8.02
N THR A 92 -9.32 -0.01 8.53
CA THR A 92 -10.72 0.28 8.31
C THR A 92 -10.93 1.74 8.71
N ARG A 93 -11.00 2.65 7.72
CA ARG A 93 -11.77 3.87 7.89
C ARG A 93 -13.12 3.40 8.38
N GLY A 94 -13.53 3.87 9.55
CA GLY A 94 -14.78 3.51 10.19
C GLY A 94 -15.87 3.31 9.14
N TYR A 95 -16.30 2.05 9.05
CA TYR A 95 -17.58 1.72 8.45
C TYR A 95 -18.63 2.41 9.33
N GLU A 96 -19.02 3.62 8.96
CA GLU A 96 -20.26 4.23 9.44
C GLU A 96 -21.32 3.89 8.41
N ALA A 97 -22.08 2.83 8.68
CA ALA A 97 -23.31 2.57 7.94
C ALA A 97 -24.34 3.67 8.26
N PRO A 98 -25.21 4.05 7.31
CA PRO A 98 -26.31 4.99 7.55
C PRO A 98 -27.33 4.46 8.55
#